data_AF-A0A7G9Z9D2-F1
#
_entry.id   AF-A0A7G9Z9D2-F1
#
_cell.length_a   1.000
_cell.length_b   1.000
_cell.length_c   1.000
_cell.angle_alpha   90.00
_cell.angle_beta   90.00
_cell.angle_gamma   90.00
#
_symmetry.space_group_name_H-M   'P 1'
#
loop_
_entity.id
_entity.type
_entity.pdbx_description
1 polymer ?
#
loop_
_entity_poly.entity_id
_entity_poly.type
_entity_poly.pdbx_seq_one_letter_code
_entity_poly.pdbx_strand_id
1 'polypeptide(L)' 'MNSNQVHPREVFSDAIVDRAASIILVPNHPSGDAEPCQEDIVITKRLVEAGELLGIKIHDHVIVSKNGYTSMKERGVI' A
#
# COMPACT_ATOMS: atom_id res chain seq x y z
N MET A 1 1.16 15.26 15.01
CA MET A 1 0.28 14.39 14.20
C MET A 1 0.26 14.94 12.79
N ASN A 2 1.17 14.48 11.92
CA ASN A 2 1.08 14.79 10.50
C ASN A 2 0.34 13.62 9.86
N SER A 3 -0.97 13.76 9.70
CA SER A 3 -1.75 12.90 8.81
C SER A 3 -1.34 13.24 7.38
N ASN A 4 -0.18 12.76 6.94
CA ASN A 4 0.22 12.83 5.55
C ASN A 4 -0.72 11.87 4.81
N GLN A 5 -1.84 12.40 4.32
CA GLN A 5 -2.90 11.61 3.70
C GLN A 5 -2.32 10.96 2.45
N VAL A 6 -2.14 9.63 2.49
CA VAL A 6 -1.76 8.86 1.30
C VAL A 6 -2.91 8.96 0.30
N HIS A 7 -2.73 9.79 -0.72
CA HIS A 7 -3.73 10.03 -1.75
C HIS A 7 -3.48 9.12 -2.96
N PRO A 8 -4.50 8.39 -3.47
CA PRO A 8 -4.33 7.54 -4.65
C PRO A 8 -3.71 8.26 -5.85
N ARG A 9 -4.10 9.51 -6.13
CA ARG A 9 -3.54 10.29 -7.25
C ARG A 9 -2.02 10.45 -7.19
N GLU A 10 -1.46 10.53 -5.98
CA GLU A 10 -0.01 10.69 -5.77
C GLU A 10 0.68 9.33 -5.85
N VAL A 11 0.09 8.30 -5.23
CA VAL A 11 0.61 6.91 -5.28
C VAL A 11 0.69 6.37 -6.71
N PHE A 12 -0.32 6.65 -7.54
CA PHE A 12 -0.40 6.12 -8.90
C PHE A 12 0.24 7.02 -9.96
N SER A 13 0.69 8.23 -9.61
CA SER A 13 1.25 9.20 -10.58
C SER A 13 2.40 8.57 -11.38
N ASP A 14 3.39 8.03 -10.68
CA ASP A 14 4.58 7.45 -11.32
C ASP A 14 4.23 6.15 -12.05
N ALA A 15 3.35 5.32 -11.48
CA ALA A 15 2.87 4.09 -12.12
C ALA A 15 2.20 4.37 -13.47
N ILE A 16 1.45 5.46 -13.58
CA ILE A 16 0.81 5.89 -14.83
C ILE A 16 1.86 6.37 -15.83
N VAL A 17 2.81 7.21 -15.39
CA VAL A 17 3.88 7.73 -16.25
C VAL A 17 4.75 6.60 -16.80
N ASP A 18 5.09 5.63 -15.96
CA ASP A 18 5.92 4.47 -16.28
C ASP A 18 5.16 3.38 -17.04
N ARG A 19 3.84 3.53 -17.23
CA ARG A 19 2.95 2.54 -17.87
C ARG A 19 3.03 1.18 -17.17
N ALA A 20 3.08 1.20 -15.84
CA ALA A 20 3.18 0.00 -15.04
C ALA A 20 1.93 -0.88 -15.20
N ALA A 21 2.12 -2.18 -15.37
CA ALA A 21 1.02 -3.15 -15.38
C ALA A 21 0.42 -3.39 -13.98
N SER A 22 1.25 -3.23 -12.94
CA SER A 22 0.88 -3.41 -11.54
C SER A 22 1.95 -2.82 -10.62
N ILE A 23 1.61 -2.57 -9.36
CA ILE A 23 2.53 -2.07 -8.34
C ILE A 23 2.47 -2.89 -7.04
N ILE A 24 3.51 -2.77 -6.21
CA ILE A 24 3.52 -3.26 -4.82
C ILE A 24 3.77 -2.05 -3.92
N LEU A 25 2.99 -1.91 -2.85
CA LEU A 25 3.18 -0.86 -1.86
C LEU A 25 4.10 -1.35 -0.74
N VAL A 26 5.09 -0.54 -0.34
CA VAL A 26 6.06 -0.93 0.71
C VAL A 26 6.33 0.22 1.69
N PRO A 27 5.42 0.52 2.64
CA PRO A 27 5.69 1.48 3.68
C PRO A 27 6.60 0.87 4.76
N ASN A 28 7.39 1.73 5.41
CA ASN A 28 8.24 1.34 6.53
C ASN A 28 7.58 1.74 7.85
N HIS A 29 7.55 0.81 8.83
CA HIS A 29 7.16 1.05 10.22
C HIS A 29 8.40 1.24 11.10
N PRO A 30 8.74 2.49 11.48
CA PRO A 30 9.93 2.78 12.28
C PRO A 30 9.86 2.24 13.71
N SER A 31 8.66 1.89 14.19
CA SER A 31 8.41 1.29 15.51
C SER A 31 9.09 -0.06 15.70
N GLY A 32 9.48 -0.73 14.61
CA GLY A 32 10.11 -2.04 14.65
C GLY A 32 9.13 -3.21 14.65
N ASP A 33 7.82 -2.95 14.53
CA ASP A 33 6.79 -3.96 14.32
C ASP A 33 6.09 -3.72 12.97
N ALA A 34 5.90 -4.79 12.19
CA ALA A 34 5.24 -4.77 10.90
C ALA A 34 3.73 -5.04 11.00
N GLU A 35 3.16 -5.11 12.21
CA GLU A 35 1.72 -5.25 12.41
C GLU A 35 0.97 -4.04 11.80
N PRO A 36 0.02 -4.26 10.88
CA PRO A 36 -0.80 -3.19 10.31
C PRO A 36 -1.73 -2.59 11.36
N CYS A 37 -1.84 -1.27 11.40
CA CYS A 37 -2.93 -0.62 12.13
C CYS A 37 -4.21 -0.56 11.30
N GLN A 38 -5.29 -0.08 11.92
CA GLN A 38 -6.59 0.06 11.26
C GLN A 38 -6.51 1.05 10.08
N GLU A 39 -5.71 2.12 10.21
CA GLU A 39 -5.48 3.07 9.13
C GLU A 39 -4.76 2.42 7.93
N ASP A 40 -3.79 1.54 8.15
CA ASP A 40 -3.11 0.81 7.07
C ASP A 40 -4.10 -0.03 6.27
N ILE A 41 -4.99 -0.74 6.95
CA ILE A 41 -6.04 -1.55 6.29
C ILE A 41 -6.97 -0.66 5.45
N VAL A 42 -7.40 0.48 5.98
CA VAL A 42 -8.29 1.42 5.27
C VAL A 42 -7.60 2.01 4.04
N ILE A 43 -6.34 2.43 4.18
CA ILE A 43 -5.54 2.96 3.07
C ILE A 43 -5.33 1.89 2.01
N THR A 44 -4.99 0.66 2.42
CA THR A 44 -4.81 -0.48 1.53
C THR A 44 -6.04 -0.69 0.65
N LYS A 45 -7.23 -0.82 1.26
CA LYS A 45 -8.48 -1.05 0.52
C LYS A 45 -8.79 0.07 -0.45
N ARG A 46 -8.63 1.33 -0.02
CA ARG A 46 -8.84 2.50 -0.88
C ARG A 46 -7.91 2.51 -2.09
N LEU A 47 -6.63 2.15 -1.89
CA LEU A 47 -5.65 2.11 -2.98
C LEU A 47 -5.91 0.94 -3.93
N VAL A 48 -6.34 -0.21 -3.41
CA VAL A 48 -6.74 -1.37 -4.22
C VAL A 48 -7.93 -1.01 -5.11
N GLU A 49 -8.99 -0.41 -4.55
CA GLU A 49 -10.15 0.06 -5.32
C GLU A 49 -9.76 1.05 -6.41
N ALA A 50 -8.86 1.99 -6.11
CA ALA A 50 -8.33 2.93 -7.09
C ALA A 50 -7.51 2.25 -8.19
N GLY A 51 -6.68 1.26 -7.83
CA GLY A 51 -5.88 0.49 -8.77
C GLY A 51 -6.73 -0.31 -9.75
N GLU A 52 -7.80 -0.94 -9.27
CA GLU A 52 -8.77 -1.63 -10.14
C GLU A 52 -9.45 -0.65 -11.12
N LEU A 53 -9.81 0.55 -10.65
CA LEU A 53 -10.44 1.59 -11.50
C LEU A 53 -9.47 2.11 -12.58
N LEU A 54 -8.18 2.24 -12.26
CA LEU A 54 -7.14 2.70 -13.15
C LEU A 54 -6.61 1.60 -14.09
N GLY A 55 -6.95 0.33 -13.84
CA GLY A 55 -6.35 -0.81 -14.52
C GLY A 55 -4.89 -1.07 -14.14
N ILE A 56 -4.44 -0.56 -12.99
CA ILE A 56 -3.10 -0.77 -12.43
C ILE A 56 -3.27 -1.53 -11.11
N LYS A 57 -3.16 -2.86 -11.17
CA LYS A 57 -3.39 -3.72 -10.01
C LYS A 57 -2.36 -3.48 -8.91
N ILE A 58 -2.80 -3.42 -7.66
CA ILE A 58 -1.90 -3.57 -6.51
C ILE A 58 -1.71 -5.06 -6.27
N HIS A 59 -0.50 -5.55 -6.50
CA HIS A 59 -0.20 -6.98 -6.35
C HIS A 59 -0.08 -7.39 -4.88
N ASP A 60 0.46 -6.50 -4.04
CA ASP A 60 0.54 -6.64 -2.59
C ASP A 60 0.79 -5.28 -1.92
N HIS A 61 0.55 -5.22 -0.61
CA HIS A 61 0.98 -4.15 0.27
C HIS A 61 1.80 -4.79 1.39
N VAL A 62 3.11 -4.58 1.36
CA VAL A 62 4.07 -5.21 2.28
C VAL A 62 4.57 -4.16 3.26
N ILE A 63 4.09 -4.23 4.50
CA ILE A 63 4.58 -3.38 5.58
C ILE A 63 5.91 -3.96 6.05
N VAL A 64 6.98 -3.16 6.01
CA VAL A 64 8.31 -3.60 6.46
C VAL A 64 8.68 -2.91 7.77
N SER A 65 9.37 -3.64 8.64
CA SER A 65 9.94 -3.09 9.88
C SER A 65 11.32 -3.71 10.12
N LYS A 66 12.01 -3.25 11.17
CA LYS A 66 13.31 -3.80 11.55
C LYS A 66 13.27 -5.31 11.85
N ASN A 67 12.16 -5.81 12.39
CA ASN A 67 12.07 -7.18 12.90
C ASN A 67 11.31 -8.12 11.95
N GLY A 68 10.87 -7.65 10.79
CA GLY A 68 10.15 -8.49 9.83
C GLY A 68 9.31 -7.69 8.85
N TYR A 69 8.36 -8.38 8.23
CA TYR A 69 7.40 -7.79 7.32
C TYR A 69 6.03 -8.44 7.48
N THR A 70 4.99 -7.74 7.01
CA THR A 70 3.64 -8.26 6.89
C THR A 70 3.15 -8.05 5.46
N SER A 71 2.76 -9.13 4.78
CA SER A 71 2.02 -9.05 3.52
C SER A 71 0.53 -8.94 3.80
N MET A 72 -0.10 -7.88 3.28
CA MET A 72 -1.55 -7.69 3.38
C MET A 72 -2.31 -8.71 2.54
N LYS A 73 -1.71 -9.19 1.44
CA LYS A 73 -2.26 -10.29 0.63
C LYS A 73 -2.25 -11.63 1.37
N GLU A 74 -1.14 -11.99 2.03
CA GLU A 74 -1.05 -13.23 2.82
C GLU A 74 -2.06 -13.24 3.97
N ARG A 75 -2.38 -12.05 4.52
CA ARG A 75 -3.43 -11.86 5.53
C ARG A 75 -4.86 -11.85 4.98
N GLY A 76 -5.05 -11.94 3.66
CA GLY A 76 -6.38 -11.90 3.03
C GLY A 76 -7.07 -10.53 3.10
N VAL A 77 -6.30 -9.45 3.24
CA VAL A 77 -6.83 -8.07 3.20
C VAL A 77 -7.00 -7.58 1.76
N ILE A 78 -6.22 -8.13 0.82
CA ILE A 78 -6.24 -7.88 -0.63
C ILE A 78 -6.34 -9.20 -1.38
#